data_AF-A0A814KA73-F1
#
_entry.id   AF-A0A814KA73-F1
#
_cell.length_a   1.000
_cell.length_b   1.000
_cell.length_c   1.000
_cell.angle_alpha   90.00
_cell.angle_beta   90.00
_cell.angle_gamma   90.00
#
_symmetry.space_group_name_H-M   'P 1'
#
loop_
_entity.id
_entity.type
_entity.pdbx_description
1 polymer ?
#
loop_
_entity_poly.entity_id
_entity_poly.type
_entity_poly.pdbx_seq_one_letter_code
_entity_poly.pdbx_strand_id
1 'polypeptide(L)'
;MLIALKPTKQTLLSALYYAALIKEAGFPSDVVNIIPGDGPECGYAIAVHAHIDKAACTSSVEIGKKIQEAATKSNLKCVTFEL
;
A
#
# COMPACT_ATOMS: atom_id res chain seq x y z
N MET A 1 -3.60 12.19 8.38
CA MET A 1 -3.42 10.78 7.99
C MET A 1 -3.03 10.78 6.52
N LEU A 2 -1.85 10.24 6.19
CA LEU A 2 -1.37 10.12 4.81
C LEU A 2 -1.52 8.67 4.37
N ILE A 3 -1.81 8.44 3.09
CA ILE A 3 -2.05 7.11 2.54
C ILE A 3 -1.15 6.89 1.33
N ALA A 4 -0.44 5.77 1.31
CA ALA A 4 0.19 5.22 0.12
C ALA A 4 -0.57 3.96 -0.30
N LEU A 5 -1.29 4.03 -1.41
CA LEU A 5 -2.10 2.93 -1.94
C LEU A 5 -1.39 2.28 -3.12
N LYS A 6 -1.15 0.97 -3.01
CA LYS A 6 -0.56 0.15 -4.07
C LYS A 6 -1.64 -0.76 -4.69
N PRO A 7 -2.26 -0.37 -5.82
CA PRO A 7 -3.26 -1.20 -6.50
C PRO A 7 -2.62 -2.39 -7.22
N THR A 8 -3.39 -3.45 -7.43
CA THR A 8 -2.90 -4.58 -8.24
C THR A 8 -2.75 -4.19 -9.71
N LYS A 9 -1.79 -4.81 -10.42
CA LYS A 9 -1.51 -4.48 -11.83
C LYS A 9 -2.68 -4.78 -12.76
N GLN A 10 -3.45 -5.82 -12.46
CA GLN A 10 -4.56 -6.29 -13.27
C GLN A 10 -5.72 -5.28 -13.35
N THR A 11 -5.91 -4.47 -12.31
CA THR A 11 -7.05 -3.54 -12.20
C THR A 11 -6.60 -2.12 -11.84
N LEU A 12 -5.55 -1.66 -12.52
CA LEU A 12 -4.88 -0.40 -12.18
C LEU A 12 -5.69 0.87 -12.54
N LEU A 13 -6.46 0.82 -13.62
CA LEU A 13 -7.07 2.01 -14.22
C LEU A 13 -8.07 2.72 -13.30
N SER A 14 -8.87 1.97 -12.55
CA SER A 14 -9.84 2.55 -11.61
C SER A 14 -9.12 3.31 -10.49
N ALA A 15 -8.04 2.75 -9.93
CA ALA A 15 -7.25 3.40 -8.90
C ALA A 15 -6.63 4.72 -9.41
N LEU A 16 -6.11 4.74 -10.63
CA LEU A 16 -5.58 5.97 -11.23
C LEU A 16 -6.68 7.00 -11.51
N TYR A 17 -7.86 6.56 -11.92
CA TYR A 17 -9.01 7.46 -12.08
C TYR A 17 -9.46 8.05 -10.73
N TYR A 18 -9.45 7.25 -9.65
CA TYR A 18 -9.68 7.77 -8.30
C TYR A 18 -8.64 8.83 -7.91
N ALA A 19 -7.37 8.70 -8.31
CA ALA A 19 -6.37 9.75 -8.06
C ALA A 19 -6.79 11.10 -8.67
N ALA A 20 -7.33 11.08 -9.89
CA ALA A 20 -7.82 12.29 -10.56
C ALA A 20 -9.00 12.91 -9.80
N LEU A 21 -9.95 12.07 -9.36
CA LEU A 21 -11.11 12.53 -8.58
C LEU A 21 -10.71 13.07 -7.20
N ILE A 22 -9.73 12.46 -6.53
CA ILE A 22 -9.21 12.95 -5.24
C ILE A 22 -8.61 14.36 -5.41
N LYS A 23 -7.87 14.57 -6.50
CA LYS A 23 -7.32 15.88 -6.84
C LYS A 23 -8.43 16.89 -7.12
N GLU A 24 -9.44 16.51 -7.90
CA GLU A 24 -10.61 17.36 -8.22
C GLU A 24 -11.41 17.73 -6.97
N ALA A 25 -11.56 16.80 -6.03
CA ALA A 25 -12.24 17.01 -4.75
C ALA A 25 -11.49 17.97 -3.79
N GLY A 26 -10.29 18.45 -4.16
CA GLY A 26 -9.56 19.46 -3.39
C GLY A 26 -8.78 18.89 -2.20
N PHE A 27 -8.46 17.59 -2.18
CA PHE A 27 -7.55 17.05 -1.18
C PHE A 27 -6.18 17.74 -1.29
N PRO A 28 -5.52 18.08 -0.16
CA PRO A 28 -4.16 18.57 -0.19
C PRO A 28 -3.23 17.57 -0.89
N SER A 29 -2.19 18.10 -1.53
CA SER A 29 -1.12 17.28 -2.12
C SER A 29 -0.55 16.31 -1.07
N ASP A 30 -0.09 15.16 -1.55
CA ASP A 30 0.56 14.11 -0.76
C ASP A 30 -0.31 13.39 0.29
N VAL A 31 -1.57 13.79 0.48
CA VAL A 31 -2.51 13.09 1.39
C VAL A 31 -2.83 11.67 0.90
N VAL A 32 -3.01 11.51 -0.41
CA VAL A 32 -3.21 10.20 -1.04
C VAL A 32 -2.25 10.03 -2.20
N ASN A 33 -1.35 9.05 -2.07
CA ASN A 33 -0.39 8.68 -3.08
C ASN A 33 -0.78 7.31 -3.64
N ILE A 34 -1.11 7.24 -4.92
CA ILE A 34 -1.41 5.97 -5.59
C ILE A 34 -0.16 5.56 -6.37
N ILE A 35 0.42 4.43 -5.99
CA ILE A 35 1.73 3.96 -6.48
C ILE A 35 1.53 2.62 -7.21
N PRO A 36 1.39 2.64 -8.54
CA PRO A 36 1.38 1.42 -9.34
C PRO A 36 2.73 0.72 -9.23
N GLY A 37 2.73 -0.62 -9.17
CA GLY A 37 3.96 -1.38 -9.15
C GLY A 37 3.74 -2.87 -8.99
N ASP A 38 4.80 -3.66 -9.04
CA ASP A 38 4.73 -5.10 -8.75
C ASP A 38 4.54 -5.37 -7.25
N GLY A 39 3.95 -6.52 -6.92
CA GLY A 39 3.84 -6.96 -5.52
C GLY A 39 5.22 -7.21 -4.89
N PRO A 40 6.08 -8.05 -5.50
CA PRO A 40 7.41 -8.35 -4.99
C PRO A 40 8.33 -7.15 -4.79
N GLU A 41 8.15 -6.10 -5.58
CA GLU A 41 8.98 -4.89 -5.50
C GLU A 41 8.29 -3.81 -4.67
N CYS A 42 7.20 -3.23 -5.17
CA CYS A 42 6.52 -2.11 -4.52
C CYS A 42 5.82 -2.52 -3.22
N GLY A 43 5.19 -3.70 -3.18
CA GLY A 43 4.54 -4.20 -1.97
C GLY A 43 5.55 -4.52 -0.87
N TYR A 44 6.68 -5.12 -1.22
CA TYR A 44 7.76 -5.38 -0.28
C TYR A 44 8.38 -4.07 0.24
N ALA A 45 8.64 -3.09 -0.64
CA ALA A 45 9.15 -1.79 -0.25
C ALA A 45 8.25 -1.10 0.78
N ILE A 46 6.93 -1.14 0.58
CA ILE A 46 5.94 -0.64 1.56
C ILE A 46 6.04 -1.41 2.89
N ALA A 47 6.14 -2.75 2.84
CA ALA A 47 6.20 -3.58 4.03
C ALA A 47 7.45 -3.33 4.88
N VAL A 48 8.60 -2.99 4.27
CA VAL A 48 9.86 -2.70 4.99
C VAL A 48 10.11 -1.22 5.27
N HIS A 49 9.29 -0.32 4.73
CA HIS A 49 9.52 1.12 4.86
C HIS A 49 9.51 1.57 6.33
N ALA A 50 10.59 2.22 6.78
CA ALA A 50 10.77 2.59 8.18
C ALA A 50 9.79 3.70 8.64
N HIS A 51 9.37 4.57 7.73
CA HIS A 51 8.46 5.69 8.00
C HIS A 51 6.99 5.38 7.69
N ILE A 52 6.64 4.11 7.45
CA ILE A 52 5.22 3.70 7.37
C ILE A 52 4.82 3.19 8.75
N ASP A 53 3.84 3.87 9.36
CA ASP A 53 3.37 3.56 10.70
C ASP A 53 2.47 2.31 10.75
N LYS A 54 1.72 2.07 9.68
CA LYS A 54 0.76 0.95 9.55
C LYS A 54 0.66 0.47 8.11
N ALA A 55 0.51 -0.84 7.93
CA ALA A 55 0.17 -1.45 6.65
C ALA A 55 -1.18 -2.17 6.73
N ALA A 56 -1.96 -2.11 5.66
CA ALA A 56 -3.16 -2.92 5.47
C ALA A 56 -3.05 -3.64 4.13
N CYS A 57 -3.35 -4.93 4.10
CA CYS A 57 -3.17 -5.75 2.92
C CYS A 57 -4.31 -6.73 2.71
N THR A 58 -4.80 -6.79 1.47
CA THR A 58 -5.70 -7.84 0.97
C THR A 58 -4.92 -8.68 -0.02
N SER A 59 -4.60 -9.92 0.32
CA SER A 59 -3.72 -10.79 -0.48
C SER A 59 -3.87 -12.26 -0.08
N SER A 60 -3.21 -13.18 -0.78
CA SER A 60 -3.20 -14.58 -0.36
C SER A 60 -2.46 -14.78 0.97
N VAL A 61 -2.78 -15.86 1.69
CA VAL A 61 -2.09 -16.28 2.92
C VAL A 61 -0.57 -16.32 2.75
N GLU A 62 -0.08 -16.78 1.60
CA GLU A 62 1.36 -16.88 1.30
C GLU A 62 2.04 -15.50 1.24
N ILE A 63 1.37 -14.50 0.65
CA ILE A 63 1.88 -13.13 0.58
C ILE A 63 1.74 -12.45 1.95
N GLY A 64 0.62 -12.66 2.65
CA GLY A 64 0.39 -12.13 3.99
C GLY A 64 1.51 -12.51 4.97
N LYS A 65 1.93 -13.78 4.96
CA LYS A 65 3.08 -14.26 5.75
C LYS A 65 4.36 -13.48 5.43
N LYS A 66 4.68 -13.29 4.15
CA LYS A 66 5.87 -12.52 3.71
C LYS A 66 5.80 -11.06 4.17
N ILE A 67 4.62 -10.44 4.10
CA ILE A 67 4.43 -9.06 4.56
C ILE A 67 4.60 -8.96 6.09
N GLN A 68 4.03 -9.91 6.85
CA GLN A 68 4.19 -9.92 8.31
C GLN A 68 5.66 -10.08 8.71
N GLU A 69 6.40 -10.97 8.04
CA GLU A 69 7.84 -11.13 8.26
C GLU A 69 8.62 -9.85 7.95
N ALA A 70 8.32 -9.20 6.82
CA ALA A 70 8.97 -7.95 6.40
C ALA A 70 8.68 -6.78 7.37
N ALA A 71 7.43 -6.66 7.83
CA ALA A 71 7.05 -5.68 8.85
C ALA A 71 7.77 -5.95 10.18
N THR A 72 7.87 -7.22 10.59
CA THR A 72 8.53 -7.63 11.83
C THR A 72 10.03 -7.35 11.80
N LYS A 73 10.69 -7.60 10.65
CA LYS A 73 12.12 -7.36 10.44
C LYS A 73 12.49 -5.88 10.25
N SER A 74 11.51 -5.00 10.02
CA SER A 74 11.75 -3.57 9.80
C SER A 74 11.50 -2.75 11.07
N ASN A 75 10.29 -2.22 11.24
CA ASN A 75 9.95 -1.30 12.33
C ASN A 75 8.81 -1.82 13.22
N LEU A 76 8.44 -3.10 13.10
CA LEU A 76 7.31 -3.71 13.82
C LEU A 76 5.97 -2.97 13.60
N LYS A 77 5.80 -2.34 12.42
CA LYS A 77 4.54 -1.68 12.05
C LYS A 77 3.35 -2.62 12.22
N CYS A 78 2.24 -2.07 12.69
CA CYS A 78 0.99 -2.81 12.77
C CYS A 78 0.55 -3.22 11.35
N VAL A 79 0.18 -4.48 11.18
CA VAL A 79 -0.35 -5.00 9.91
C VAL A 79 -1.73 -5.60 10.12
N THR A 80 -2.67 -5.23 9.25
CA THR A 80 -4.00 -5.85 9.16
C THR A 80 -4.15 -6.59 7.85
N PHE A 81 -4.72 -7.79 7.90
CA PHE A 81 -4.87 -8.67 6.75
C PHE A 81 -6.32 -9.04 6.48
N GLU A 82 -6.64 -9.13 5.20
CA GLU A 82 -7.77 -9.88 4.65
C GLU A 82 -7.17 -10.97 3.74
N LEU A 83 -7.32 -12.26 4.09
CA LEU A 83 -6.59 -13.40 3.48
C LEU A 83 -7.49 -14.43 2.79
#